data_AF-A0A852LH67-F1
#
_entry.id   AF-A0A852LH67-F1
#
_cell.length_a   1.000
_cell.length_b   1.000
_cell.length_c   1.000
_cell.angle_alpha   90.00
_cell.angle_beta   90.00
_cell.angle_gamma   90.00
#
_symmetry.space_group_name_H-M   'P 1'
#
loop_
_entity.id
_entity.type
_entity.pdbx_description
1 polymer ?
#
loop_
_entity_poly.entity_id
_entity_poly.type
_entity_poly.pdbx_seq_one_letter_code
_entity_poly.pdbx_strand_id
1 'polypeptide(L)'
;HFAWLVGKSRMKHKVMPPAVTGPPEFDRTFRAQQNCVEFYPIFLTALWTAGCFFNQEIASLLGVLYVFARYRYFHGYVQSVKGRLTGFYLNVIILFCLTTLGVAGVVNSFLDEYLDFSIIKKLRKLF
;
A
#
# COMPACT_ATOMS: atom_id res chain seq x y z
N HIS A 1 -6.25 11.72 6.55
CA HIS A 1 -7.23 11.01 7.41
C HIS A 1 -6.59 10.44 8.69
N PHE A 2 -5.67 9.46 8.62
CA PHE A 2 -5.11 8.81 9.83
C PHE A 2 -4.38 9.76 10.81
N ALA A 3 -3.64 10.75 10.30
CA ALA A 3 -2.97 11.76 11.15
C ALA A 3 -3.97 12.53 12.04
N TRP A 4 -5.15 12.84 11.51
CA TRP A 4 -6.21 13.52 12.27
C TRP A 4 -6.80 12.61 13.36
N LEU A 5 -6.94 11.30 13.10
CA LEU A 5 -7.37 10.33 14.11
C LEU A 5 -6.34 10.18 15.24
N VAL A 6 -5.04 10.24 14.92
CA VAL A 6 -3.98 10.32 15.94
C VAL A 6 -4.12 11.60 16.76
N GLY A 7 -4.34 12.75 16.12
CA GLY A 7 -4.58 14.02 16.82
C GLY A 7 -5.77 13.95 17.79
N LYS A 8 -6.88 13.36 17.35
CA LYS A 8 -8.03 13.07 18.22
C LYS A 8 -7.69 12.15 19.38
N SER A 9 -6.92 11.10 19.12
CA SER A 9 -6.50 10.14 20.15
C SER A 9 -5.56 10.79 21.18
N ARG A 10 -4.67 11.70 20.75
CA ARG A 10 -3.83 12.51 21.65
C ARG A 10 -4.67 13.35 22.59
N MET A 11 -5.69 14.05 22.07
CA MET A 11 -6.62 14.84 22.88
C MET A 11 -7.40 13.97 23.87
N LYS A 12 -7.96 12.85 23.40
CA LYS A 12 -8.75 11.90 24.22
C LYS A 12 -7.94 11.36 25.40
N HIS A 13 -6.68 10.98 25.16
CA HIS A 13 -5.83 10.36 26.16
C HIS A 13 -4.87 11.33 26.85
N LYS A 14 -4.97 12.65 26.57
CA LYS A 14 -4.10 13.71 27.10
C LYS A 14 -2.61 13.43 26.89
N VAL A 15 -2.24 12.82 25.76
CA VAL A 15 -0.85 12.52 25.40
C VAL A 15 -0.24 13.72 24.66
N MET A 16 0.42 14.59 25.41
CA MET A 16 1.06 15.80 24.90
C MET A 16 2.32 15.47 24.09
N PRO A 17 2.53 16.08 22.91
CA PRO A 17 3.83 16.02 22.22
C PRO A 17 4.97 16.51 23.13
N PRO A 18 6.17 15.91 23.06
CA PRO A 18 6.65 14.93 22.09
C PRO A 18 6.34 13.46 22.45
N ALA A 19 5.55 13.20 23.50
CA ALA A 19 5.28 11.84 23.94
C ALA A 19 4.60 11.00 22.82
N VAL A 20 5.07 9.76 22.67
CA VAL A 20 4.56 8.79 21.68
C VAL A 20 4.06 7.49 22.34
N THR A 21 4.01 7.48 23.67
CA THR A 21 3.49 6.38 24.49
C THR A 21 2.35 6.88 25.37
N GLY A 22 1.39 6.01 25.64
CA GLY A 22 0.24 6.30 26.48
C GLY A 22 -0.60 5.05 26.72
N PRO A 23 -1.93 5.20 26.93
CA PRO A 23 -2.82 4.05 27.06
C PRO A 23 -2.78 3.16 25.81
N PRO A 24 -3.03 1.83 25.93
CA PRO A 24 -2.92 0.90 24.81
C PRO A 24 -3.74 1.28 23.57
N GLU A 25 -4.87 1.98 23.72
CA GLU A 25 -5.67 2.49 22.59
C GLU A 25 -4.92 3.58 21.80
N PHE A 26 -4.26 4.51 22.50
CA PHE A 26 -3.42 5.54 21.89
C PHE A 26 -2.24 4.91 21.16
N ASP A 27 -1.50 4.01 21.82
CA ASP A 27 -0.33 3.35 21.25
C ASP A 27 -0.70 2.59 19.96
N ARG A 28 -1.82 1.85 19.96
CA ARG A 28 -2.29 1.16 18.75
C ARG A 28 -2.65 2.15 17.63
N THR A 29 -3.33 3.24 17.95
CA THR A 29 -3.71 4.27 16.95
C THR A 29 -2.48 4.92 16.33
N PHE A 30 -1.50 5.30 17.17
CA PHE A 30 -0.26 5.92 16.74
C PHE A 30 0.57 4.96 15.88
N ARG A 31 0.77 3.71 16.32
CA ARG A 31 1.51 2.68 15.58
C ARG A 31 0.83 2.30 14.26
N ALA A 32 -0.50 2.25 14.23
CA ALA A 32 -1.24 2.01 13.00
C ALA A 32 -0.99 3.12 11.97
N GLN A 33 -0.98 4.39 12.39
CA GLN A 33 -0.70 5.53 11.51
C GLN A 33 0.74 5.53 11.02
N GLN A 34 1.72 5.29 11.91
CA GLN A 34 3.13 5.21 11.54
C GLN A 34 3.38 4.14 10.49
N ASN A 35 2.85 2.93 10.69
CA ASN A 35 3.01 1.85 9.71
C ASN A 35 2.39 2.20 8.35
N CYS A 36 1.24 2.88 8.33
CA CYS A 36 0.67 3.35 7.07
C CYS A 36 1.58 4.37 6.37
N VAL A 37 2.27 5.24 7.11
CA VAL A 37 3.23 6.20 6.54
C VAL A 37 4.48 5.51 6.00
N GLU A 38 5.04 4.55 6.74
CA GLU A 38 6.25 3.80 6.32
C GLU A 38 6.06 3.09 4.97
N PHE A 39 4.86 2.55 4.73
CA PHE A 39 4.56 1.84 3.49
C PHE A 39 4.01 2.74 2.36
N TYR A 40 3.65 3.98 2.64
CA TYR A 40 3.06 4.87 1.64
C TYR A 40 4.01 5.17 0.46
N PRO A 41 5.32 5.45 0.69
CA PRO A 41 6.27 5.61 -0.41
C PRO A 41 6.41 4.34 -1.27
N ILE A 42 6.51 3.16 -0.63
CA ILE A 42 6.65 1.87 -1.32
C ILE A 42 5.45 1.63 -2.24
N PHE A 43 4.25 1.89 -1.72
CA PHE A 43 3.01 1.82 -2.49
C PHE A 43 3.02 2.76 -3.68
N LEU A 44 3.36 4.03 -3.49
CA LEU A 44 3.37 5.01 -4.57
C LEU A 44 4.36 4.60 -5.67
N THR A 45 5.57 4.19 -5.31
CA THR A 45 6.55 3.71 -6.28
C THR A 45 6.00 2.53 -7.07
N ALA A 46 5.50 1.48 -6.40
CA ALA A 46 4.96 0.30 -7.09
C ALA A 46 3.74 0.62 -7.96
N LEU A 47 2.83 1.48 -7.49
CA LEU A 47 1.64 1.91 -8.22
C LEU A 47 2.00 2.63 -9.52
N TRP A 48 2.88 3.63 -9.45
CA TRP A 48 3.28 4.40 -10.62
C TRP A 48 4.09 3.55 -11.60
N THR A 49 5.02 2.73 -11.12
CA THR A 49 5.76 1.81 -11.99
C THR A 49 4.83 0.84 -12.70
N ALA A 50 3.89 0.20 -12.00
CA ALA A 50 2.91 -0.69 -12.64
C ALA A 50 1.98 0.05 -13.61
N GLY A 51 1.53 1.26 -13.26
CA GLY A 51 0.64 2.05 -14.11
C GLY A 51 1.29 2.54 -15.39
N CYS A 52 2.54 2.99 -15.31
CA CYS A 52 3.28 3.51 -16.47
C CYS A 52 3.83 2.42 -17.39
N PHE A 53 4.36 1.32 -16.82
CA PHE A 53 5.08 0.30 -17.60
C PHE A 53 4.25 -0.94 -17.93
N PHE A 54 3.15 -1.20 -17.22
CA PHE A 54 2.34 -2.41 -17.43
C PHE A 54 0.92 -2.09 -17.92
N ASN A 55 0.06 -1.57 -17.04
CA ASN A 55 -1.32 -1.25 -17.37
C ASN A 55 -1.92 -0.28 -16.34
N GLN A 56 -2.36 0.88 -16.80
CA GLN A 56 -2.91 1.94 -15.95
C GLN A 56 -4.22 1.55 -15.25
N GLU A 57 -5.13 0.84 -15.93
CA GLU A 57 -6.42 0.43 -15.39
C GLU A 57 -6.24 -0.58 -14.24
N ILE A 58 -5.46 -1.64 -14.46
CA ILE A 58 -5.17 -2.66 -13.44
C ILE A 58 -4.45 -2.04 -12.24
N ALA A 59 -3.44 -1.19 -12.48
CA ALA A 59 -2.72 -0.52 -11.41
C ALA A 59 -3.66 0.37 -10.58
N SER A 60 -4.54 1.15 -11.22
CA SER A 60 -5.50 2.00 -10.51
C SER A 60 -6.49 1.20 -9.66
N LEU A 61 -7.02 0.09 -10.17
CA LEU A 61 -7.92 -0.79 -9.44
C LEU A 61 -7.23 -1.37 -8.19
N LEU A 62 -6.01 -1.89 -8.34
CA LEU A 62 -5.19 -2.36 -7.23
C LEU A 62 -4.87 -1.23 -6.24
N GLY A 63 -4.67 -0.01 -6.73
CA GLY A 63 -4.47 1.18 -5.90
C GLY A 63 -5.67 1.49 -5.00
N VAL A 64 -6.89 1.44 -5.53
CA VAL A 64 -8.12 1.61 -4.75
C VAL A 64 -8.26 0.50 -3.71
N LEU A 65 -8.01 -0.75 -4.10
CA LEU A 65 -8.03 -1.89 -3.17
C LEU A 65 -6.99 -1.74 -2.05
N TYR A 66 -5.80 -1.19 -2.35
CA TYR A 66 -4.77 -0.92 -1.34
C TYR A 66 -5.25 0.11 -0.31
N VAL A 67 -5.86 1.22 -0.76
CA VAL A 67 -6.40 2.24 0.14
C VAL A 67 -7.50 1.65 1.04
N PHE A 68 -8.36 0.79 0.49
CA PHE A 68 -9.37 0.07 1.27
C PHE A 68 -8.74 -0.89 2.29
N ALA A 69 -7.74 -1.68 1.89
CA ALA A 69 -7.02 -2.57 2.79
C ALA A 69 -6.30 -1.80 3.91
N ARG A 70 -5.74 -0.62 3.63
CA ARG A 70 -5.18 0.29 4.64
C ARG A 70 -6.23 0.83 5.61
N TYR A 71 -7.41 1.17 5.12
CA TYR A 71 -8.53 1.57 5.98
C TYR A 71 -8.91 0.43 6.95
N ARG A 72 -9.07 -0.80 6.43
CA ARG A 72 -9.36 -2.00 7.26
C ARG A 72 -8.25 -2.29 8.26
N TYR A 73 -6.99 -2.22 7.85
CA TYR A 73 -5.83 -2.39 8.73
C TYR A 73 -5.85 -1.40 9.88
N PHE A 74 -6.03 -0.11 9.58
CA PHE A 74 -5.99 0.95 10.58
C PHE A 74 -7.09 0.79 11.63
N HIS A 75 -8.35 0.67 11.19
CA HIS A 75 -9.47 0.54 12.11
C HIS A 75 -9.44 -0.77 12.90
N GLY A 76 -9.04 -1.88 12.26
CA GLY A 76 -8.84 -3.15 12.94
C GLY A 76 -7.76 -3.07 14.03
N TYR A 77 -6.66 -2.37 13.76
CA TYR A 77 -5.56 -2.22 14.72
C TYR A 77 -5.94 -1.34 15.91
N VAL A 78 -6.67 -0.24 15.69
CA VAL A 78 -7.16 0.62 16.78
C VAL A 78 -7.99 -0.20 17.78
N GLN A 79 -8.88 -1.06 17.27
CA GLN A 79 -9.73 -1.93 18.09
C GLN A 79 -8.92 -3.00 18.83
N SER A 80 -8.04 -3.73 18.15
CA SER A 80 -7.20 -4.76 18.78
C SER A 80 -5.94 -5.06 17.97
N VAL A 81 -4.91 -5.59 18.64
CA VAL A 81 -3.66 -6.00 17.97
C VAL A 81 -3.92 -7.08 16.92
N LYS A 82 -4.83 -8.03 17.19
CA LYS A 82 -5.20 -9.11 16.25
C LYS A 82 -6.04 -8.60 15.08
N GLY A 83 -6.88 -7.58 15.29
CA GLY A 83 -7.75 -7.00 14.27
C GLY A 83 -7.01 -6.39 13.07
N ARG A 84 -5.71 -6.10 13.22
CA ARG A 84 -4.88 -5.57 12.12
C ARG A 84 -4.56 -6.60 11.04
N LEU A 85 -4.59 -7.90 11.35
CA LEU A 85 -3.99 -8.95 10.52
C LEU A 85 -4.64 -9.07 9.15
N THR A 86 -5.97 -9.06 9.07
CA THR A 86 -6.69 -9.19 7.79
C THR A 86 -6.33 -8.05 6.84
N GLY A 87 -6.38 -6.80 7.31
CA GLY A 87 -5.98 -5.65 6.49
C GLY A 87 -4.50 -5.66 6.15
N PHE A 88 -3.65 -6.15 7.05
CA PHE A 88 -2.21 -6.28 6.82
C PHE A 88 -1.91 -7.25 5.67
N TYR A 89 -2.46 -8.46 5.69
CA TYR A 89 -2.23 -9.45 4.63
C TYR A 89 -2.76 -8.98 3.28
N LEU A 90 -3.93 -8.33 3.24
CA LEU A 90 -4.45 -7.74 2.02
C LEU A 90 -3.49 -6.68 1.45
N ASN A 91 -2.94 -5.81 2.29
CA ASN A 91 -1.94 -4.82 1.85
C ASN A 91 -0.69 -5.48 1.26
N VAL A 92 -0.19 -6.54 1.89
CA VAL A 92 1.00 -7.27 1.42
C VAL A 92 0.74 -7.91 0.06
N ILE A 93 -0.40 -8.58 -0.11
CA ILE A 93 -0.77 -9.22 -1.38
C ILE A 93 -0.87 -8.17 -2.49
N ILE A 94 -1.56 -7.05 -2.24
CA ILE A 94 -1.74 -5.99 -3.24
C ILE A 94 -0.41 -5.34 -3.61
N LEU A 95 0.46 -5.07 -2.63
CA LEU A 95 1.80 -4.53 -2.88
C LEU A 95 2.66 -5.51 -3.68
N PHE A 96 2.58 -6.80 -3.36
CA PHE A 96 3.27 -7.84 -4.11
C PHE A 96 2.80 -7.85 -5.57
N CYS A 97 1.49 -7.83 -5.82
CA CYS A 97 0.92 -7.75 -7.17
C CYS A 97 1.37 -6.49 -7.91
N LEU A 98 1.29 -5.30 -7.30
CA LEU A 98 1.75 -4.07 -7.95
C LEU A 98 3.24 -4.13 -8.28
N THR A 99 4.06 -4.67 -7.38
CA THR A 99 5.50 -4.79 -7.59
C THR A 99 5.82 -5.76 -8.72
N THR A 100 5.17 -6.93 -8.76
CA THR A 100 5.39 -7.92 -9.83
C THR A 100 4.95 -7.39 -11.19
N LEU A 101 3.81 -6.69 -11.26
CA LEU A 101 3.35 -6.03 -12.49
C LEU A 101 4.32 -4.92 -12.93
N GLY A 102 4.80 -4.09 -11.99
CA GLY A 102 5.79 -3.06 -12.27
C GLY A 102 7.10 -3.63 -12.82
N VAL A 103 7.64 -4.67 -12.18
CA VAL A 103 8.86 -5.35 -12.64
C VAL A 103 8.63 -5.98 -14.01
N ALA A 104 7.51 -6.68 -14.22
CA ALA A 104 7.19 -7.29 -15.51
C ALA A 104 7.07 -6.24 -16.63
N GLY A 105 6.43 -5.10 -16.34
CA GLY A 105 6.32 -3.98 -17.27
C GLY A 105 7.68 -3.43 -17.66
N VAL A 106 8.52 -3.11 -16.68
CA VAL A 106 9.88 -2.59 -16.90
C VAL A 106 10.70 -3.59 -17.71
N VAL A 107 10.75 -4.86 -17.31
CA VAL A 107 11.49 -5.90 -18.03
C VAL A 107 11.02 -6.01 -19.48
N ASN A 108 9.71 -6.00 -19.73
CA ASN A 108 9.19 -6.06 -21.10
C ASN A 108 9.57 -4.80 -21.91
N SER A 109 9.58 -3.61 -21.31
CA SER A 109 10.05 -2.38 -21.98
C SER A 109 11.52 -2.49 -22.39
N PHE A 110 12.39 -2.97 -21.49
CA PHE A 110 13.81 -3.20 -21.81
C PHE A 110 13.99 -4.28 -22.90
N LEU A 111 13.23 -5.38 -22.87
CA LEU A 111 13.34 -6.43 -23.89
C LEU A 111 12.88 -5.94 -25.28
N ASP A 112 11.83 -5.13 -25.35
CA ASP A 112 11.36 -4.55 -26.62
C ASP A 112 12.38 -3.56 -27.17
N GLU A 113 13.00 -2.73 -26.33
CA GLU A 113 13.94 -1.68 -26.77
C GLU A 113 15.32 -2.23 -27.16
N TYR A 114 15.85 -3.23 -26.44
CA TYR A 114 17.22 -3.71 -26.67
C TYR A 114 17.31 -5.01 -27.48
N LEU A 115 16.26 -5.82 -27.51
CA LEU A 115 16.27 -7.13 -28.17
C LEU A 115 15.21 -7.28 -29.27
N ASP A 116 14.44 -6.22 -29.58
CA ASP A 116 13.26 -6.27 -30.46
C ASP A 116 12.28 -7.41 -30.08
N PHE A 117 12.31 -7.83 -28.80
CA PHE A 117 11.58 -8.99 -28.31
C PHE A 117 10.47 -8.53 -27.36
N SER A 118 9.28 -8.30 -27.92
CA SER A 118 8.11 -7.97 -27.11
C SER A 118 7.31 -9.22 -26.74
N ILE A 119 7.31 -9.55 -25.44
CA ILE A 119 6.47 -10.62 -24.89
C ILE A 119 4.98 -10.27 -25.03
N ILE A 120 4.63 -9.00 -24.79
CA ILE A 120 3.25 -8.50 -24.89
C ILE A 120 2.73 -8.55 -26.32
N LYS A 121 3.51 -8.12 -27.34
CA LYS A 121 3.07 -8.19 -28.74
C LYS A 121 2.89 -9.65 -29.20
N LYS A 122 3.73 -10.58 -28.74
CA LYS A 122 3.58 -12.02 -29.04
C LYS A 122 2.34 -12.64 -28.40
N LEU A 123 2.08 -12.36 -27.12
CA LEU A 123 0.87 -12.83 -26.44
C LEU A 123 -0.39 -12.33 -27.13
N ARG A 124 -0.42 -11.06 -27.55
CA ARG A 124 -1.56 -10.47 -28.27
C ARG A 124 -1.72 -10.98 -29.72
N LYS A 125 -0.71 -11.65 -30.28
CA LYS A 125 -0.77 -12.30 -31.61
C LYS A 125 -1.26 -13.74 -31.53
N LEU A 126 -1.25 -14.34 -30.34
CA LEU A 126 -1.58 -15.75 -30.10
C LEU A 126 -3.05 -15.98 -29.75
N PHE A 127 -3.78 -14.89 -29.47
CA PHE A 127 -5.23 -14.81 -29.27
C PHE A 127 -5.82 -13.85 -30.28
#